data_AF-A0A960FBY3-F1
#
_entry.id   AF-A0A960FBY3-F1
#
_cell.length_a   1.000
_cell.length_b   1.000
_cell.length_c   1.000
_cell.angle_alpha   90.00
_cell.angle_beta   90.00
_cell.angle_gamma   90.00
#
_symmetry.space_group_name_H-M   'P 1'
#
loop_
_entity.id
_entity.type
_entity.pdbx_description
1 polymer ?
#
loop_
_entity_poly.entity_id
_entity_poly.type
_entity_poly.pdbx_seq_one_letter_code
_entity_poly.pdbx_strand_id
1 'polypeptide(L)'
;MPTSDADHLRQRARDLRHLAALVRERPLLDVLHAIADPDTWSGPAADRCAELVRRAQRRLDTAGDHLVRDAVLLERRADELDLVEVVRAAAGAPA
;
A
#
# COMPACT_ATOMS: atom_id res chain seq x y z
N MET A 1 12.46 5.55 -25.34
CA MET A 1 12.88 6.58 -24.38
C MET A 1 13.34 5.86 -23.13
N PRO A 2 14.60 6.00 -22.69
CA PRO A 2 14.97 5.49 -21.37
C PRO A 2 14.13 6.25 -20.33
N THR A 3 13.24 5.54 -19.64
CA THR A 3 12.55 6.04 -18.44
C THR A 3 13.60 6.50 -17.43
N SER A 4 13.47 7.71 -16.90
CA SER A 4 14.39 8.23 -15.88
C SER A 4 14.25 7.44 -14.58
N ASP A 5 15.27 7.50 -13.72
CA ASP A 5 15.20 6.90 -12.38
C ASP A 5 14.01 7.45 -11.58
N ALA A 6 13.66 8.73 -11.77
CA ALA A 6 12.47 9.35 -11.18
C ALA A 6 11.16 8.72 -11.69
N ASP A 7 11.06 8.41 -13.00
CA ASP A 7 9.90 7.72 -13.57
C ASP A 7 9.75 6.30 -13.00
N HIS A 8 10.86 5.58 -12.78
CA HIS A 8 10.85 4.26 -12.16
C HIS A 8 10.34 4.30 -10.72
N LEU A 9 10.79 5.28 -9.93
CA LEU A 9 10.31 5.47 -8.56
C LEU A 9 8.82 5.79 -8.53
N ARG A 10 8.34 6.66 -9.43
CA ARG A 10 6.91 6.98 -9.55
C ARG A 10 6.08 5.78 -9.97
N GLN A 11 6.56 4.97 -10.93
CA GLN A 11 5.86 3.75 -11.32
C GLN A 11 5.73 2.81 -10.12
N ARG A 12 6.82 2.58 -9.39
CA ARG A 12 6.80 1.71 -8.22
C ARG A 12 5.89 2.24 -7.12
N ALA A 13 5.83 3.56 -6.91
CA ALA A 13 4.88 4.17 -5.97
C ALA A 13 3.41 3.92 -6.36
N ARG A 14 3.07 3.98 -7.66
CA ARG A 14 1.73 3.62 -8.15
C ARG A 14 1.43 2.14 -7.90
N ASP A 15 2.38 1.26 -8.15
CA ASP A 15 2.21 -0.18 -7.92
C ASP A 15 1.95 -0.48 -6.44
N LEU A 16 2.68 0.17 -5.52
CA LEU A 16 2.45 0.04 -4.08
C LEU A 16 1.07 0.54 -3.65
N ARG A 17 0.59 1.66 -4.21
CA ARG A 17 -0.76 2.15 -3.95
C ARG A 17 -1.83 1.21 -4.46
N HIS A 18 -1.62 0.65 -5.65
CA HIS A 18 -2.53 -0.33 -6.21
C HIS A 18 -2.62 -1.57 -5.33
N LEU A 19 -1.47 -2.10 -4.87
CA LEU A 19 -1.45 -3.20 -3.91
C LEU A 19 -2.14 -2.85 -2.59
N ALA A 20 -1.94 -1.64 -2.06
CA ALA A 20 -2.62 -1.18 -0.85
C ALA A 20 -4.14 -1.12 -1.03
N ALA A 21 -4.63 -0.68 -2.20
CA ALA A 21 -6.05 -0.69 -2.52
C ALA A 21 -6.61 -2.12 -2.58
N LEU A 22 -5.93 -3.03 -3.28
CA LEU A 22 -6.33 -4.45 -3.37
C LEU A 22 -6.41 -5.13 -2.00
N VAL A 23 -5.48 -4.81 -1.09
CA VAL A 23 -5.50 -5.34 0.29
C VAL A 23 -6.72 -4.83 1.07
N ARG A 24 -7.15 -3.60 0.82
CA ARG A 24 -8.29 -2.96 1.51
C ARG A 24 -9.65 -3.32 0.93
N GLU A 25 -9.72 -3.68 -0.35
CA GLU A 25 -10.97 -4.04 -1.04
C GLU A 25 -11.61 -5.36 -0.57
N ARG A 26 -10.87 -6.21 0.16
CA ARG A 26 -11.34 -7.53 0.58
C ARG A 26 -11.21 -7.73 2.10
N PRO A 27 -12.04 -7.05 2.90
CA PRO A 27 -12.05 -7.24 4.34
C PRO A 27 -12.41 -8.70 4.69
N LEU A 28 -11.52 -9.37 5.44
CA LEU A 28 -11.71 -10.74 5.91
C LEU A 28 -12.92 -10.87 6.86
N LEU A 29 -13.31 -9.77 7.50
CA LEU A 29 -14.50 -9.71 8.34
C LEU A 29 -15.78 -9.90 7.54
N ASP A 30 -15.89 -9.31 6.35
CA ASP A 30 -17.06 -9.47 5.49
C ASP A 30 -17.18 -10.92 5.01
N VAL A 31 -16.04 -11.55 4.72
CA VAL A 31 -16.00 -12.99 4.40
C VAL A 31 -16.52 -13.80 5.58
N LEU A 32 -16.03 -13.53 6.80
CA LEU A 32 -16.50 -14.21 8.01
C LEU A 32 -18.01 -14.04 8.19
N HIS A 33 -18.54 -12.82 8.05
CA HIS A 33 -19.98 -12.56 8.15
C HIS A 33 -20.80 -13.23 7.05
N ALA A 34 -20.25 -13.42 5.85
CA ALA A 34 -20.94 -14.09 4.74
C ALA A 34 -21.04 -15.61 4.92
N ILE A 35 -20.10 -16.24 5.63
CA ILE A 35 -20.08 -17.69 5.84
C ILE A 35 -20.51 -18.11 7.25
N ALA A 36 -20.59 -17.16 8.19
CA ALA A 36 -21.02 -17.38 9.55
C ALA A 36 -22.46 -16.93 9.76
N ASP A 37 -23.37 -17.91 9.78
CA ASP A 37 -24.72 -17.67 10.29
C ASP A 37 -24.61 -17.42 11.82
N PRO A 38 -25.00 -16.22 12.31
CA PRO A 38 -24.89 -15.85 13.72
C PRO A 38 -25.63 -16.79 14.67
N ASP A 39 -26.69 -17.45 14.20
CA ASP A 39 -27.56 -18.29 15.02
C ASP A 39 -26.99 -19.71 15.20
N THR A 40 -26.16 -20.16 14.27
CA THR A 40 -25.57 -21.52 14.31
C THR A 40 -24.07 -21.53 14.59
N TRP A 41 -23.38 -20.42 14.29
CA TRP A 41 -21.95 -20.28 14.54
C TRP A 41 -21.69 -19.57 15.87
N SER A 42 -21.78 -20.33 16.96
CA SER A 42 -21.52 -19.85 18.33
C SER A 42 -20.58 -20.78 19.12
N GLY A 43 -20.07 -20.27 20.26
CA GLY A 43 -19.24 -21.03 21.21
C GLY A 43 -17.73 -20.81 21.08
N PRO A 44 -16.91 -21.45 21.94
CA PRO A 44 -15.50 -21.09 22.10
C PRO A 44 -14.62 -21.24 20.84
N ALA A 45 -14.97 -22.18 19.95
CA ALA A 45 -14.28 -22.33 18.67
C ALA A 45 -14.61 -21.19 17.71
N ALA A 46 -15.85 -20.69 17.74
CA ALA A 46 -16.31 -19.55 16.98
C ALA A 46 -15.56 -18.27 17.37
N ASP A 47 -15.50 -18.01 18.68
CA ASP A 47 -14.83 -16.84 19.23
C ASP A 47 -13.35 -16.81 18.86
N ARG A 48 -12.68 -17.98 18.91
CA ARG A 48 -11.28 -18.12 18.48
C ARG A 48 -11.11 -17.83 16.99
N CYS A 49 -12.00 -18.33 16.15
CA CYS A 49 -11.95 -18.06 14.71
C CYS A 49 -12.15 -16.55 14.43
N ALA A 50 -13.16 -15.93 15.04
CA ALA A 50 -13.43 -14.51 14.92
C ALA A 50 -12.25 -13.65 15.40
N GLU A 51 -11.56 -14.05 16.48
CA GLU A 51 -10.36 -13.36 16.94
C GLU A 51 -9.18 -13.54 15.97
N LEU A 52 -8.99 -14.73 15.38
CA LEU A 52 -7.96 -14.95 14.36
C LEU A 52 -8.21 -14.09 13.11
N VAL A 53 -9.46 -14.01 12.65
CA VAL A 53 -9.85 -13.15 11.52
C VAL A 53 -9.61 -11.67 11.84
N ARG A 54 -10.02 -11.21 13.03
CA ARG A 54 -9.77 -9.83 13.46
C ARG A 54 -8.28 -9.49 13.53
N ARG A 55 -7.44 -10.42 14.02
CA ARG A 55 -5.98 -10.25 14.03
C ARG A 55 -5.41 -10.21 12.61
N ALA A 56 -5.87 -11.08 11.73
CA ALA A 56 -5.45 -11.08 10.34
C ALA A 56 -5.84 -9.78 9.62
N GLN A 57 -7.06 -9.29 9.83
CA GLN A 57 -7.53 -8.01 9.29
C GLN A 57 -6.63 -6.85 9.75
N ARG A 58 -6.35 -6.73 11.05
CA ARG A 58 -5.45 -5.69 11.57
C ARG A 58 -4.05 -5.73 10.93
N ARG A 59 -3.53 -6.93 10.66
CA ARG A 59 -2.24 -7.10 9.96
C ARG A 59 -2.32 -6.64 8.51
N LEU A 60 -3.41 -6.92 7.81
CA LEU A 60 -3.64 -6.43 6.45
C LEU A 60 -3.77 -4.90 6.42
N ASP A 61 -4.51 -4.31 7.35
CA ASP A 61 -4.66 -2.85 7.45
C ASP A 61 -3.30 -2.19 7.67
N THR A 62 -2.52 -2.72 8.63
CA THR A 62 -1.16 -2.25 8.91
C THR A 62 -0.27 -2.38 7.68
N ALA A 63 -0.30 -3.51 6.98
CA ALA A 63 0.48 -3.70 5.75
C ALA A 63 0.05 -2.70 4.65
N GLY A 64 -1.25 -2.44 4.50
CA GLY A 64 -1.76 -1.43 3.58
C GLY A 64 -1.24 -0.02 3.91
N ASP A 65 -1.20 0.35 5.18
CA ASP A 65 -0.63 1.63 5.62
C ASP A 65 0.87 1.73 5.34
N HIS A 66 1.62 0.64 5.52
CA HIS A 66 3.04 0.59 5.17
C HIS A 66 3.26 0.79 3.67
N LEU A 67 2.48 0.11 2.81
CA LEU A 67 2.57 0.28 1.36
C LEU A 67 2.32 1.73 0.92
N VAL A 68 1.31 2.39 1.51
CA VAL A 68 1.01 3.81 1.22
C VAL A 68 2.15 4.72 1.68
N ARG A 69 2.70 4.47 2.88
CA ARG A 69 3.84 5.24 3.39
C ARG A 69 5.05 5.11 2.48
N ASP A 70 5.38 3.90 2.06
CA ASP A 70 6.52 3.63 1.19
C ASP A 70 6.33 4.27 -0.19
N ALA A 71 5.11 4.26 -0.74
CA ALA A 71 4.79 4.97 -1.98
C ALA A 71 5.08 6.47 -1.88
N VAL A 72 4.69 7.12 -0.77
CA VAL A 72 4.98 8.54 -0.54
C VAL A 72 6.48 8.82 -0.46
N LEU A 73 7.27 7.93 0.16
CA LEU A 73 8.71 8.07 0.22
C LEU A 73 9.37 7.97 -1.15
N LEU A 74 8.90 7.05 -2.00
CA LEU A 74 9.39 6.90 -3.37
C LEU A 74 9.09 8.13 -4.23
N GLU A 75 7.91 8.73 -4.10
CA GLU A 75 7.57 9.96 -4.82
C GLU A 75 8.43 11.13 -4.41
N ARG A 76 8.62 11.33 -3.10
CA ARG A 76 9.53 12.37 -2.60
C ARG A 76 10.94 12.19 -3.16
N ARG A 77 11.41 10.96 -3.24
CA ARG A 77 12.72 10.65 -3.81
C ARG A 77 12.77 10.92 -5.32
N ALA A 78 11.70 10.66 -6.06
CA ALA A 78 11.59 11.01 -7.46
C ALA A 78 11.67 12.54 -7.67
N ASP A 79 10.96 13.30 -6.83
CA ASP A 79 10.95 14.76 -6.89
C ASP A 79 12.35 15.35 -6.56
N GLU A 80 13.06 14.77 -5.60
CA GLU A 80 14.45 15.12 -5.31
C GLU A 80 15.38 14.90 -6.52
N LEU A 81 15.20 13.80 -7.26
CA LEU A 81 16.00 13.51 -8.45
C LEU A 81 15.74 14.52 -9.57
N ASP A 82 14.48 14.82 -9.84
CA ASP A 82 14.10 15.83 -10.85
C ASP A 82 14.69 17.20 -10.50
N LEU A 83 14.65 17.59 -9.23
CA LEU A 83 15.25 18.85 -8.77
C LEU A 83 16.76 18.89 -9.01
N VAL A 84 17.47 17.78 -8.73
CA VAL A 84 18.92 17.69 -8.99
C VAL A 84 19.22 17.80 -10.49
N GLU A 85 18.41 17.17 -11.34
CA GLU A 85 18.55 17.29 -12.80
C GLU A 85 18.32 18.72 -13.29
N VAL A 86 17.28 19.40 -12.79
CA VAL A 86 16.99 20.80 -13.10
C VAL A 86 18.15 21.72 -12.69
N VAL A 87 18.68 21.54 -11.47
CA VAL A 87 19.83 22.35 -10.99
C VAL A 87 21.08 22.10 -11.83
N ARG A 88 21.36 20.84 -12.20
CA ARG A 88 22.49 20.51 -13.08
C ARG A 88 22.34 21.14 -14.47
N ALA A 89 21.13 21.08 -15.05
CA ALA A 89 20.85 21.69 -16.33
C ALA A 89 21.05 23.21 -16.29
N ALA A 90 20.58 23.88 -15.23
CA ALA A 90 20.78 25.32 -15.03
C ALA A 90 22.25 25.70 -14.83
N ALA A 91 23.04 24.88 -14.12
CA ALA A 91 24.46 25.12 -13.91
C ALA A 91 25.34 24.87 -15.15
N GLY A 92 24.87 24.05 -16.09
CA GLY A 92 25.56 23.72 -17.35
C GLY A 92 25.20 24.61 -18.54
N ALA A 93 24.21 25.49 -18.42
CA ALA A 93 23.82 26.42 -19.48
C ALA A 93 24.77 27.64 -19.48
N PRO A 94 25.45 27.97 -20.60
CA PRO A 94 26.18 29.24 -20.71
C PRO A 94 25.20 30.42 -20.69
N ALA A 95 25.58 31.49 -19.98
CA ALA A 95 24.83 32.74 -19.85
C ALA A 95 24.62 33.47 -21.19
#